data_AF-A0A839F167-F1
#
_entry.id   AF-A0A839F167-F1
#
_cell.length_a   1.000
_cell.length_b   1.000
_cell.length_c   1.000
_cell.angle_alpha   90.00
_cell.angle_beta   90.00
_cell.angle_gamma   90.00
#
_symmetry.space_group_name_H-M   'P 1'
#
loop_
_entity.id
_entity.type
_entity.pdbx_description
1 polymer ?
#
loop_
_entity_poly.entity_id
_entity_poly.type
_entity_poly.pdbx_seq_one_letter_code
_entity_poly.pdbx_strand_id
1 'polypeptide(L)'
;MRFPCAVLLMVFAVSIAHAASGSLTVFDDADQNGFNRLFCTFGDGAQAEQDTVHSGTTAIGVTIADFNSTCWQAPSSLSRQSDYDAISLWVNVGSFTAPQDLRFLIYGNGEIIGKVDLVTVYGGPLPAATWIPLHISLADLPADAPPADPEHFDDIVIRTYSTGLGGADRFFVDDVVLIGADIFKDGFEG
;
A
#
# COMPACT_ATOMS: atom_id res chain seq x y z
N MET A 1 25.70 19.86 65.33
CA MET A 1 25.77 18.52 64.69
C MET A 1 24.68 18.43 63.64
N ARG A 2 25.09 18.20 62.39
CA ARG A 2 24.39 17.55 61.25
C ARG A 2 23.01 18.09 60.81
N PHE A 3 23.00 18.83 59.71
CA PHE A 3 21.86 18.96 58.79
C PHE A 3 21.86 17.77 57.81
N PRO A 4 20.75 17.04 57.61
CA PRO A 4 20.66 16.05 56.55
C PRO A 4 20.32 16.75 55.23
N CYS A 5 21.24 16.60 54.27
CA CYS A 5 21.09 17.04 52.89
C CYS A 5 20.14 16.07 52.17
N ALA A 6 18.93 16.51 51.83
CA ALA A 6 18.00 15.75 51.01
C ALA A 6 18.39 15.94 49.53
N VAL A 7 18.84 14.86 48.89
CA VAL A 7 19.08 14.81 47.45
C VAL A 7 17.75 14.51 46.77
N LEU A 8 17.14 15.53 46.16
CA LEU A 8 15.96 15.40 45.32
C LEU A 8 16.41 14.94 43.92
N LEU A 9 16.17 13.67 43.61
CA LEU A 9 16.43 13.08 42.29
C LEU A 9 15.26 13.45 41.36
N MET A 10 15.43 14.48 40.51
CA MET A 10 14.51 14.74 39.40
C MET A 10 14.78 13.74 38.28
N VAL A 11 13.87 12.79 38.08
CA VAL A 11 13.83 11.95 36.87
C VAL A 11 13.15 12.77 35.78
N PHE A 12 13.93 13.29 34.82
CA PHE A 12 13.39 13.83 33.59
C PHE A 12 12.99 12.66 32.68
N ALA A 13 11.68 12.43 32.54
CA ALA A 13 11.17 11.58 31.47
C ALA A 13 11.45 12.28 30.14
N VAL A 14 12.38 11.75 29.36
CA VAL A 14 12.59 12.18 27.97
C VAL A 14 11.50 11.48 27.15
N SER A 15 10.41 12.18 26.87
CA SER A 15 9.42 11.74 25.90
C SER A 15 10.03 11.82 24.51
N ILE A 16 10.29 10.68 23.88
CA ILE A 16 10.69 10.62 22.47
C ILE A 16 9.40 10.82 21.67
N ALA A 17 9.18 12.03 21.17
CA ALA A 17 8.11 12.28 20.21
C ALA A 17 8.54 11.68 18.87
N HIS A 18 7.91 10.57 18.46
CA HIS A 18 7.92 10.15 17.07
C HIS A 18 7.10 11.15 16.25
N ALA A 19 7.64 11.63 15.13
CA ALA A 19 6.88 12.47 14.22
C ALA A 19 5.88 11.59 13.46
N ALA A 20 4.63 12.06 13.32
CA ALA A 20 3.67 11.40 12.43
C ALA A 20 4.21 11.46 11.01
N SER A 21 4.20 10.33 10.32
CA SER A 21 4.52 10.33 8.90
C SER A 21 3.44 11.11 8.14
N GLY A 22 3.87 11.98 7.23
CA GLY A 22 2.95 12.59 6.27
C GLY A 22 2.50 11.58 5.23
N SER A 23 1.45 11.92 4.47
CA SER A 23 1.11 11.13 3.28
C SER A 23 2.23 11.20 2.24
N LEU A 24 2.52 10.07 1.60
CA LEU A 24 3.58 9.94 0.60
C LEU A 24 3.00 9.44 -0.73
N THR A 25 3.12 10.25 -1.78
CA THR A 25 2.72 9.83 -3.13
C THR A 25 3.65 8.73 -3.64
N VAL A 26 3.09 7.61 -4.06
CA VAL A 26 3.80 6.50 -4.71
C VAL A 26 3.75 6.69 -6.23
N PHE A 27 2.57 7.03 -6.74
CA PHE A 27 2.30 7.23 -8.16
C PHE A 27 1.19 8.28 -8.35
N ASP A 28 1.35 9.08 -9.38
CA ASP A 28 0.39 10.07 -9.91
C ASP A 28 0.58 10.01 -11.44
N ASP A 29 1.03 11.06 -12.12
CA ASP A 29 1.42 10.93 -13.54
C ASP A 29 2.74 10.16 -13.80
N ALA A 30 3.51 9.89 -12.73
CA ALA A 30 4.80 9.19 -12.77
C ALA A 30 5.11 8.58 -11.39
N ASP A 31 6.08 7.65 -11.34
CA ASP A 31 6.58 7.15 -10.07
C ASP A 31 7.21 8.29 -9.26
N GLN A 32 6.84 8.41 -7.99
CA GLN A 32 7.25 9.51 -7.10
C GLN A 32 8.13 9.01 -5.96
N ASN A 33 8.80 9.94 -5.27
CA ASN A 33 9.50 9.69 -4.00
C ASN A 33 10.49 8.50 -4.01
N GLY A 34 11.07 8.20 -5.17
CA GLY A 34 12.04 7.11 -5.35
C GLY A 34 11.44 5.71 -5.49
N PHE A 35 10.11 5.58 -5.51
CA PHE A 35 9.46 4.32 -5.87
C PHE A 35 9.81 3.93 -7.31
N ASN A 36 9.93 2.63 -7.56
CA ASN A 36 10.34 2.12 -8.87
C ASN A 36 9.53 0.88 -9.26
N ARG A 37 8.91 0.90 -10.44
CA ARG A 37 8.14 -0.27 -10.93
C ARG A 37 8.92 -1.28 -11.75
N LEU A 38 10.10 -0.92 -12.24
CA LEU A 38 10.83 -1.68 -13.26
C LEU A 38 11.29 -3.05 -12.79
N PHE A 39 11.51 -3.23 -11.48
CA PHE A 39 12.13 -4.44 -10.94
C PHE A 39 11.14 -5.48 -10.41
N CYS A 40 9.91 -5.08 -10.08
CA CYS A 40 8.94 -5.93 -9.41
C CYS A 40 7.59 -6.08 -10.14
N THR A 41 7.40 -5.35 -11.25
CA THR A 41 6.26 -5.56 -12.16
C THR A 41 6.42 -6.90 -12.90
N PHE A 42 5.37 -7.71 -12.92
CA PHE A 42 5.41 -9.02 -13.58
C PHE A 42 4.44 -9.11 -14.77
N GLY A 43 4.92 -9.75 -15.84
CA GLY A 43 4.21 -9.94 -17.10
C GLY A 43 4.24 -8.70 -17.99
N ASP A 44 3.61 -8.81 -19.16
CA ASP A 44 3.57 -7.74 -20.17
C ASP A 44 2.52 -6.65 -19.83
N GLY A 45 2.03 -6.66 -18.59
CA GLY A 45 0.79 -6.01 -18.18
C GLY A 45 0.90 -4.52 -17.99
N ALA A 46 1.76 -4.04 -17.10
CA ALA A 46 1.73 -2.64 -16.64
C ALA A 46 2.43 -1.68 -17.60
N GLN A 47 1.63 -0.88 -18.31
CA GLN A 47 2.09 0.15 -19.23
C GLN A 47 1.50 1.50 -18.83
N ALA A 48 2.18 2.58 -19.23
CA ALA A 48 1.59 3.91 -19.16
C ALA A 48 0.31 3.94 -20.02
N GLU A 49 -0.76 4.48 -19.46
CA GLU A 49 -2.08 4.61 -20.07
C GLU A 49 -2.47 6.08 -20.16
N GLN A 50 -2.94 6.55 -21.32
CA GLN A 50 -3.25 7.96 -21.56
C GLN A 50 -4.72 8.20 -21.94
N ASP A 51 -5.45 7.16 -22.35
CA ASP A 51 -6.86 7.25 -22.74
C ASP A 51 -7.79 6.99 -21.55
N THR A 52 -7.39 6.11 -20.62
CA THR A 52 -8.14 5.80 -19.38
C THR A 52 -7.36 6.25 -18.15
N VAL A 53 -7.59 7.50 -17.75
CA VAL A 53 -6.87 8.17 -16.66
C VAL A 53 -7.88 8.66 -15.61
N HIS A 54 -7.55 8.60 -14.31
CA HIS A 54 -8.41 9.13 -13.27
C HIS A 54 -8.18 10.64 -13.12
N SER A 55 -6.91 11.04 -13.01
CA SER A 55 -6.49 12.44 -12.87
C SER A 55 -5.18 12.70 -13.63
N GLY A 56 -4.93 13.95 -14.04
CA GLY A 56 -3.70 14.28 -14.79
C GLY A 56 -3.71 13.77 -16.24
N THR A 57 -2.66 13.06 -16.62
CA THR A 57 -2.31 12.68 -18.00
C THR A 57 -1.97 11.21 -18.19
N THR A 58 -1.61 10.50 -17.11
CA THR A 58 -1.12 9.12 -17.19
C THR A 58 -1.62 8.30 -16.01
N ALA A 59 -2.19 7.13 -16.31
CA ALA A 59 -2.45 6.07 -15.33
C ALA A 59 -1.58 4.84 -15.65
N ILE A 60 -1.67 3.80 -14.83
CA ILE A 60 -1.09 2.48 -15.13
C ILE A 60 -2.17 1.53 -15.59
N GLY A 61 -2.11 1.10 -16.86
CA GLY A 61 -2.99 0.06 -17.38
C GLY A 61 -2.29 -1.29 -17.42
N VAL A 62 -2.90 -2.30 -16.82
CA VAL A 62 -2.40 -3.67 -16.69
C VAL A 62 -3.28 -4.64 -17.47
N THR A 63 -2.71 -5.35 -18.45
CA THR A 63 -3.41 -6.43 -19.16
C THR A 63 -3.79 -7.58 -18.22
N ILE A 64 -5.05 -7.99 -18.28
CA ILE A 64 -5.57 -9.12 -17.53
C ILE A 64 -5.05 -10.43 -18.16
N ALA A 65 -4.11 -11.04 -17.47
CA ALA A 65 -3.66 -12.41 -17.71
C ALA A 65 -3.28 -13.04 -16.37
N ASP A 66 -3.00 -14.34 -16.37
CA ASP A 66 -2.55 -15.05 -15.18
C ASP A 66 -1.37 -14.33 -14.53
N PHE A 67 -1.55 -13.93 -13.28
CA PHE A 67 -0.50 -13.39 -12.41
C PHE A 67 0.13 -12.06 -12.83
N ASN A 68 -0.37 -11.39 -13.87
CA ASN A 68 0.05 -10.06 -14.27
C ASN A 68 -0.14 -9.05 -13.14
N SER A 69 0.82 -8.15 -12.97
CA SER A 69 0.80 -7.17 -11.91
C SER A 69 1.28 -5.81 -12.36
N THR A 70 0.93 -4.79 -11.58
CA THR A 70 1.77 -3.62 -11.40
C THR A 70 2.34 -3.65 -9.99
N CYS A 71 3.55 -3.12 -9.83
CA CYS A 71 4.23 -3.08 -8.55
C CYS A 71 5.05 -1.80 -8.42
N TRP A 72 5.19 -1.31 -7.18
CA TRP A 72 6.12 -0.25 -6.80
C TRP A 72 7.05 -0.74 -5.70
N GLN A 73 8.34 -0.81 -5.98
CA GLN A 73 9.38 -1.05 -5.00
C GLN A 73 9.74 0.25 -4.29
N ALA A 74 9.70 0.25 -2.97
CA ALA A 74 10.09 1.37 -2.12
C ALA A 74 11.62 1.60 -2.17
N PRO A 75 12.08 2.85 -2.02
CA PRO A 75 13.52 3.17 -1.98
C PRO A 75 14.23 2.65 -0.73
N SER A 76 13.47 2.32 0.31
CA SER A 76 13.90 1.70 1.57
C SER A 76 12.72 0.93 2.16
N SER A 77 13.01 -0.02 3.05
CA SER A 77 11.97 -0.74 3.79
C SER A 77 11.09 0.22 4.60
N LEU A 78 9.78 -0.02 4.60
CA LEU A 78 8.76 0.81 5.25
C LEU A 78 7.99 -0.01 6.28
N SER A 79 7.64 0.57 7.43
CA SER A 79 6.81 -0.08 8.44
C SER A 79 5.32 0.17 8.20
N ARG A 80 4.53 -0.91 8.21
CA ARG A 80 3.05 -0.84 8.17
C ARG A 80 2.38 -0.53 9.52
N GLN A 81 3.17 -0.26 10.55
CA GLN A 81 2.70 0.10 11.89
C GLN A 81 3.16 1.49 12.31
N SER A 82 4.44 1.81 12.06
CA SER A 82 5.04 3.07 12.51
C SER A 82 5.14 4.13 11.41
N ASP A 83 5.29 3.73 10.14
CA ASP A 83 5.37 4.70 9.05
C ASP A 83 4.01 4.98 8.41
N TYR A 84 3.24 3.95 8.04
CA TYR A 84 2.00 4.13 7.27
C TYR A 84 0.86 3.24 7.77
N ASP A 85 -0.33 3.83 7.92
CA ASP A 85 -1.54 3.15 8.37
C ASP A 85 -2.32 2.49 7.23
N ALA A 86 -2.23 3.09 6.04
CA ALA A 86 -3.07 2.74 4.92
C ALA A 86 -2.41 3.12 3.59
N ILE A 87 -2.97 2.59 2.51
CA ILE A 87 -2.76 3.09 1.16
C ILE A 87 -4.10 3.50 0.57
N SER A 88 -4.11 4.63 -0.14
CA SER A 88 -5.24 5.08 -0.95
C SER A 88 -4.84 5.06 -2.41
N LEU A 89 -5.75 4.60 -3.27
CA LEU A 89 -5.52 4.54 -4.71
C LEU A 89 -6.84 4.49 -5.47
N TRP A 90 -6.81 4.80 -6.76
CA TRP A 90 -7.95 4.66 -7.66
C TRP A 90 -7.78 3.44 -8.55
N VAL A 91 -8.86 2.68 -8.74
CA VAL A 91 -8.89 1.51 -9.63
C VAL A 91 -10.03 1.64 -10.63
N ASN A 92 -9.79 1.24 -11.87
CA ASN A 92 -10.83 1.01 -12.86
C ASN A 92 -10.61 -0.37 -13.47
N VAL A 93 -11.60 -1.26 -13.39
CA VAL A 93 -11.45 -2.63 -13.90
C VAL A 93 -11.71 -2.77 -15.40
N GLY A 94 -11.87 -1.66 -16.12
CA GLY A 94 -12.17 -1.68 -17.56
C GLY A 94 -13.46 -2.47 -17.86
N SER A 95 -13.47 -3.22 -18.96
CA SER A 95 -14.54 -4.15 -19.32
C SER A 95 -14.50 -5.48 -18.56
N PHE A 96 -13.55 -5.67 -17.63
CA PHE A 96 -13.29 -6.96 -17.02
C PHE A 96 -14.46 -7.42 -16.14
N THR A 97 -14.95 -8.62 -16.40
CA THR A 97 -16.16 -9.17 -15.76
C THR A 97 -15.88 -10.08 -14.56
N ALA A 98 -14.62 -10.40 -14.26
CA ALA A 98 -14.20 -11.18 -13.10
C ALA A 98 -13.34 -10.39 -12.10
N PRO A 99 -13.76 -9.19 -11.63
CA PRO A 99 -12.95 -8.30 -10.79
C PRO A 99 -12.57 -8.88 -9.42
N GLN A 100 -13.19 -9.99 -9.02
CA GLN A 100 -12.87 -10.73 -7.80
C GLN A 100 -11.45 -11.31 -7.77
N ASP A 101 -10.77 -11.35 -8.93
CA ASP A 101 -9.42 -11.88 -9.04
C ASP A 101 -8.33 -10.83 -8.80
N LEU A 102 -8.69 -9.56 -8.57
CA LEU A 102 -7.72 -8.50 -8.28
C LEU A 102 -7.43 -8.41 -6.78
N ARG A 103 -6.14 -8.45 -6.46
CA ARG A 103 -5.63 -8.34 -5.09
C ARG A 103 -4.64 -7.22 -4.94
N PHE A 104 -4.71 -6.58 -3.79
CA PHE A 104 -3.62 -5.80 -3.23
C PHE A 104 -2.72 -6.72 -2.40
N LEU A 105 -1.41 -6.56 -2.53
CA LEU A 105 -0.41 -7.26 -1.74
C LEU A 105 0.70 -6.30 -1.33
N ILE A 106 1.32 -6.60 -0.19
CA ILE A 106 2.61 -6.05 0.21
C ILE A 106 3.60 -7.19 0.42
N TYR A 107 4.82 -6.99 -0.07
CA TYR A 107 5.92 -7.93 0.13
C TYR A 107 6.99 -7.31 1.02
N GLY A 108 7.59 -8.13 1.88
CA GLY A 108 8.76 -7.78 2.68
C GLY A 108 9.78 -8.91 2.55
N ASN A 109 11.02 -8.58 2.21
CA ASN A 109 12.09 -9.57 1.97
C ASN A 109 11.71 -10.69 0.98
N GLY A 110 10.85 -10.39 -0.01
CA GLY A 110 10.38 -11.36 -1.01
C GLY A 110 9.23 -12.28 -0.57
N GLU A 111 8.71 -12.12 0.66
CA GLU A 111 7.56 -12.86 1.18
C GLU A 111 6.29 -12.00 1.15
N ILE A 112 5.12 -12.60 0.91
CA ILE A 112 3.84 -11.89 1.06
C ILE A 112 3.56 -11.72 2.55
N ILE A 113 3.66 -10.49 3.04
CA ILE A 113 3.40 -10.18 4.46
C ILE A 113 1.98 -9.65 4.69
N GLY A 114 1.27 -9.29 3.61
CA GLY A 114 -0.10 -8.78 3.68
C GLY A 114 -0.79 -8.85 2.32
N LYS A 115 -2.07 -9.20 2.31
CA LYS A 115 -2.90 -9.19 1.10
C LYS A 115 -4.38 -8.96 1.40
N VAL A 116 -5.11 -8.44 0.41
CA VAL A 116 -6.58 -8.35 0.45
C VAL A 116 -7.18 -8.34 -0.96
N ASP A 117 -8.34 -8.95 -1.12
CA ASP A 117 -9.12 -8.86 -2.36
C ASP A 117 -9.74 -7.46 -2.51
N LEU A 118 -9.61 -6.83 -3.68
CA LEU A 118 -10.13 -5.46 -3.87
C LEU A 118 -11.66 -5.39 -3.75
N VAL A 119 -12.38 -6.44 -4.13
CA VAL A 119 -13.83 -6.57 -3.92
C VAL A 119 -14.22 -6.55 -2.44
N THR A 120 -13.35 -7.06 -1.56
CA THR A 120 -13.57 -7.04 -0.11
C THR A 120 -13.38 -5.63 0.44
N VAL A 121 -12.34 -4.92 -0.03
CA VAL A 121 -12.10 -3.52 0.33
C VAL A 121 -13.26 -2.63 -0.11
N TYR A 122 -13.75 -2.82 -1.33
CA TYR A 122 -14.88 -2.06 -1.87
C TYR A 122 -16.23 -2.43 -1.22
N GLY A 123 -16.35 -3.64 -0.67
CA GLY A 123 -17.59 -4.15 -0.06
C GLY A 123 -18.57 -4.78 -1.06
N GLY A 124 -18.11 -5.16 -2.26
CA GLY A 124 -18.94 -5.77 -3.29
C GLY A 124 -18.24 -5.91 -4.65
N PRO A 125 -18.98 -6.29 -5.70
CA PRO A 125 -18.46 -6.35 -7.06
C PRO A 125 -17.96 -4.98 -7.52
N LEU A 126 -16.77 -4.92 -8.13
CA LEU A 126 -16.22 -3.68 -8.68
C LEU A 126 -17.00 -3.30 -9.96
N PRO A 127 -17.49 -2.07 -10.09
CA PRO A 127 -18.22 -1.63 -11.28
C PRO A 127 -17.27 -1.54 -12.49
N ALA A 128 -17.71 -2.07 -13.63
CA ALA A 128 -16.97 -1.98 -14.88
C ALA A 128 -16.83 -0.52 -15.34
N ALA A 129 -15.69 -0.22 -15.98
CA ALA A 129 -15.36 1.05 -16.62
C ALA A 129 -15.56 2.29 -15.72
N THR A 130 -15.46 2.11 -14.40
CA THR A 130 -15.68 3.17 -13.41
C THR A 130 -14.48 3.25 -12.49
N TRP A 131 -13.96 4.46 -12.31
CA TRP A 131 -12.94 4.75 -11.30
C TRP A 131 -13.56 4.67 -9.91
N ILE A 132 -12.98 3.84 -9.06
CA ILE A 132 -13.37 3.68 -7.66
C ILE A 132 -12.20 4.01 -6.73
N PRO A 133 -12.43 4.78 -5.66
CA PRO A 133 -11.41 5.00 -4.66
C PRO A 133 -11.38 3.79 -3.71
N LEU A 134 -10.17 3.30 -3.45
CA LEU A 134 -9.93 2.26 -2.46
C LEU A 134 -9.03 2.81 -1.36
N HIS A 135 -9.40 2.53 -0.11
CA HIS A 135 -8.61 2.84 1.07
C HIS A 135 -8.35 1.54 1.82
N ILE A 136 -7.10 1.09 1.81
CA ILE A 136 -6.70 -0.22 2.30
C ILE A 136 -5.87 -0.01 3.55
N SER A 137 -6.39 -0.45 4.70
CA SER A 137 -5.61 -0.46 5.93
C SER A 137 -4.48 -1.48 5.82
N LEU A 138 -3.27 -1.09 6.24
CA LEU A 138 -2.12 -1.97 6.25
C LEU A 138 -2.00 -2.77 7.56
N ALA A 139 -2.55 -2.27 8.68
CA ALA A 139 -2.33 -2.84 10.02
C ALA A 139 -2.66 -4.34 10.12
N ASP A 140 -3.79 -4.78 9.53
CA ASP A 140 -4.34 -6.13 9.73
C ASP A 140 -4.38 -6.99 8.46
N LEU A 141 -3.58 -6.65 7.45
CA LEU A 141 -3.51 -7.46 6.23
C LEU A 141 -2.97 -8.87 6.56
N PRO A 142 -3.72 -9.95 6.25
CA PRO A 142 -3.26 -11.31 6.46
C PRO A 142 -2.14 -11.69 5.49
N ALA A 143 -1.19 -12.50 5.96
CA ALA A 143 -0.14 -13.12 5.14
C ALA A 143 -0.55 -14.55 4.70
N ASP A 144 0.18 -15.13 3.73
CA ASP A 144 0.00 -16.54 3.32
C ASP A 144 0.57 -17.52 4.35
N ALA A 145 1.66 -17.13 4.99
CA ALA A 145 2.33 -17.84 6.08
C ALA A 145 2.88 -16.79 7.06
N PRO A 146 3.21 -17.16 8.31
CA PRO A 146 3.85 -16.24 9.25
C PRO A 146 5.16 -15.72 8.65
N PRO A 147 5.27 -14.42 8.33
CA PRO A 147 6.48 -13.88 7.71
C PRO A 147 7.58 -13.70 8.77
N ALA A 148 8.84 -13.70 8.33
CA ALA A 148 9.97 -13.44 9.23
C ALA A 148 9.94 -12.01 9.82
N ASP A 149 9.47 -11.05 9.01
CA ASP A 149 9.27 -9.66 9.39
C ASP A 149 7.86 -9.22 8.96
N PRO A 150 6.85 -9.34 9.85
CA PRO A 150 5.47 -8.95 9.52
C PRO A 150 5.26 -7.44 9.47
N GLU A 151 6.22 -6.64 9.95
CA GLU A 151 6.05 -5.20 10.11
C GLU A 151 6.55 -4.43 8.89
N HIS A 152 7.63 -4.88 8.25
CA HIS A 152 8.28 -4.13 7.19
C HIS A 152 7.97 -4.67 5.80
N PHE A 153 7.60 -3.77 4.88
CA PHE A 153 7.40 -4.07 3.45
C PHE A 153 8.33 -3.23 2.57
N ASP A 154 8.66 -3.81 1.43
CA ASP A 154 9.52 -3.21 0.40
C ASP A 154 8.76 -3.01 -0.91
N ASP A 155 7.73 -3.82 -1.20
CA ASP A 155 6.98 -3.74 -2.46
C ASP A 155 5.47 -3.60 -2.22
N ILE A 156 4.84 -2.74 -3.02
CA ILE A 156 3.38 -2.58 -3.12
C ILE A 156 2.94 -3.18 -4.45
N VAL A 157 1.99 -4.11 -4.44
CA VAL A 157 1.60 -4.87 -5.64
C VAL A 157 0.09 -4.89 -5.81
N ILE A 158 -0.38 -4.67 -7.04
CA ILE A 158 -1.73 -5.01 -7.47
C ILE A 158 -1.63 -6.04 -8.59
N ARG A 159 -2.26 -7.20 -8.41
CA ARG A 159 -2.18 -8.29 -9.39
C ARG A 159 -3.50 -9.03 -9.59
N THR A 160 -3.60 -9.70 -10.72
CA THR A 160 -4.54 -10.81 -10.92
C THR A 160 -4.03 -12.06 -10.19
N TYR A 161 -4.92 -12.75 -9.46
CA TYR A 161 -4.54 -13.90 -8.63
C TYR A 161 -5.09 -15.25 -9.11
N SER A 162 -5.94 -15.24 -10.14
CA SER A 162 -6.52 -16.47 -10.71
C SER A 162 -5.74 -16.97 -11.92
N THR A 163 -5.89 -18.27 -12.17
CA THR A 163 -5.36 -18.96 -13.36
C THR A 163 -6.45 -19.14 -14.40
N GLY A 164 -6.09 -19.20 -15.69
CA GLY A 164 -7.04 -19.30 -16.79
C GLY A 164 -7.65 -17.95 -17.20
N LEU A 165 -7.08 -16.86 -16.71
CA LEU A 165 -7.33 -15.51 -17.21
C LEU A 165 -6.59 -15.33 -18.53
N GLY A 166 -7.30 -14.84 -19.53
CA GLY A 166 -6.74 -14.47 -20.81
C GLY A 166 -7.68 -13.52 -21.53
N GLY A 167 -7.12 -12.52 -22.19
CA GLY A 167 -7.92 -11.54 -22.92
C GLY A 167 -7.14 -10.25 -23.16
N ALA A 168 -7.77 -9.35 -23.92
CA ALA A 168 -7.28 -7.99 -24.13
C ALA A 168 -7.83 -6.99 -23.08
N ASP A 169 -8.63 -7.48 -22.12
CA ASP A 169 -9.14 -6.66 -21.03
C ASP A 169 -7.99 -6.16 -20.16
N ARG A 170 -8.17 -4.99 -19.56
CA ARG A 170 -7.18 -4.34 -18.71
C ARG A 170 -7.85 -3.80 -17.46
N PHE A 171 -7.13 -3.77 -16.36
CA PHE A 171 -7.45 -2.91 -15.23
C PHE A 171 -6.48 -1.73 -15.19
N PHE A 172 -6.88 -0.66 -14.54
CA PHE A 172 -6.12 0.57 -14.45
C PHE A 172 -5.97 0.99 -12.99
N VAL A 173 -4.82 1.56 -12.65
CA VAL A 173 -4.50 2.07 -11.32
C VAL A 173 -3.96 3.48 -11.46
N ASP A 174 -4.38 4.38 -10.57
CA ASP A 174 -3.98 5.78 -10.57
C ASP A 174 -3.94 6.37 -9.15
N ASP A 175 -3.29 7.53 -8.98
CA ASP A 175 -3.26 8.33 -7.75
C ASP A 175 -2.94 7.51 -6.47
N VAL A 176 -1.82 6.78 -6.48
CA VAL A 176 -1.42 5.89 -5.37
C VAL A 176 -0.69 6.68 -4.30
N VAL A 177 -1.21 6.66 -3.07
CA VAL A 177 -0.70 7.42 -1.93
C VAL A 177 -0.67 6.57 -0.67
N LEU A 178 0.49 6.48 -0.02
CA LEU A 178 0.61 5.97 1.34
C LEU A 178 0.12 7.03 2.33
N ILE A 179 -0.71 6.60 3.28
CA ILE A 179 -1.27 7.46 4.32
C ILE A 179 -0.49 7.20 5.60
N GLY A 180 0.18 8.24 6.09
CA GLY A 180 1.06 8.13 7.25
C GLY A 180 0.33 7.71 8.53
N ALA A 181 1.08 7.09 9.43
CA ALA A 181 0.53 6.56 10.66
C ALA A 181 0.07 7.68 11.61
N ASP A 182 -1.15 7.55 12.16
CA ASP A 182 -1.61 8.40 13.25
C ASP A 182 -0.97 7.95 14.57
N ILE A 183 0.08 8.66 14.97
CA ILE A 183 0.85 8.39 16.19
C ILE A 183 0.07 8.62 17.49
N PHE A 184 -1.14 9.19 17.43
CA PHE A 184 -1.95 9.49 18.62
C PHE A 184 -2.99 8.40 18.93
N LYS A 185 -3.01 7.28 18.20
CA LYS A 185 -3.97 6.19 18.40
C LYS A 185 -3.98 5.59 19.81
N ASP A 186 -2.86 5.68 20.54
CA ASP A 186 -2.74 5.12 21.89
C ASP A 186 -2.97 6.13 23.03
N GLY A 187 -3.25 7.41 22.71
CA GLY A 187 -3.67 8.42 23.68
C GLY A 187 -2.63 8.83 24.73
N PHE A 188 -2.66 10.10 25.15
CA PHE A 188 -1.97 10.58 26.35
C PHE A 188 -2.78 10.30 27.64
N GLU A 189 -3.56 9.21 27.70
CA GLU A 189 -4.36 8.90 28.88
C GLU A 189 -3.50 8.24 29.96
N GLY A 190 -2.84 9.07 30.77
CA GLY A 190 -2.14 8.71 32.01
C GLY A 190 -1.98 9.90 32.94
#